data_AF-A0A1Y4AP82-F1
#
_entry.id   AF-A0A1Y4AP82-F1
#
_cell.length_a   1.000
_cell.length_b   1.000
_cell.length_c   1.000
_cell.angle_alpha   90.00
_cell.angle_beta   90.00
_cell.angle_gamma   90.00
#
_symmetry.space_group_name_H-M   'P 1'
#
loop_
_entity.id
_entity.type
_entity.pdbx_description
1 polymer ?
#
loop_
_entity_poly.entity_id
_entity_poly.type
_entity_poly.pdbx_seq_one_letter_code
_entity_poly.pdbx_strand_id
1 'polypeptide(L)' 'MEKATIKGIPYGVARFDEVRNENFYYVDKTMYLPLLENTSKYLFLIRPRRFGKSMFVSMMQEYYDIAKA' A
#
# COMPACT_ATOMS: atom_id res chain seq x y z
N MET A 1 -21.75 5.78 20.41
CA MET A 1 -20.50 6.53 20.20
C MET A 1 -19.40 5.49 20.12
N GLU A 2 -19.04 5.10 18.91
CA GLU A 2 -18.04 4.05 18.66
C GLU A 2 -16.68 4.52 19.20
N LYS A 3 -16.08 3.75 20.11
CA LYS A 3 -14.72 4.01 20.60
C LYS A 3 -13.82 4.10 19.37
N ALA A 4 -13.15 5.22 19.17
CA ALA A 4 -12.06 5.31 18.20
C ALA A 4 -10.98 4.32 18.63
N THR A 5 -11.07 3.10 18.11
CA THR A 5 -10.09 2.04 18.32
C THR A 5 -8.80 2.50 17.68
N ILE A 6 -7.77 2.69 18.51
CA ILE A 6 -6.41 3.03 18.05
C ILE A 6 -6.07 2.07 16.90
N LYS A 7 -5.65 2.63 15.76
CA LYS A 7 -5.29 1.82 14.59
C LYS A 7 -4.18 0.84 14.96
N GLY A 8 -4.29 -0.40 14.49
CA GLY A 8 -3.25 -1.40 14.70
C GLY A 8 -2.00 -1.08 13.88
N ILE A 9 -0.82 -1.50 14.33
CA ILE A 9 0.37 -1.52 13.46
C ILE A 9 0.32 -2.82 12.63
N PRO A 10 0.31 -2.76 11.29
CA PRO A 10 0.24 -3.95 10.44
C PRO A 10 1.59 -4.70 10.43
N TYR A 11 1.87 -5.46 11.48
CA TYR A 11 3.09 -6.27 11.55
C TYR A 11 2.88 -7.61 10.83
N GLY A 12 3.62 -7.84 9.75
CA GLY A 12 3.49 -9.05 8.94
C GLY A 12 2.33 -9.03 7.94
N VAL A 13 1.47 -8.01 8.00
CA VAL A 13 0.42 -7.77 7.01
C VAL A 13 1.01 -6.98 5.85
N ALA A 14 0.93 -7.54 4.64
CA ALA A 14 1.43 -6.91 3.41
C ALA A 14 0.35 -6.75 2.33
N ARG A 15 -0.91 -6.96 2.72
CA ARG A 15 -2.09 -6.89 1.88
C ARG A 15 -2.82 -5.59 2.12
N PHE A 16 -3.01 -4.81 1.05
CA PHE A 16 -3.59 -3.47 1.14
C PHE A 16 -5.07 -3.49 1.50
N ASP A 17 -5.80 -4.48 1.01
CA ASP A 17 -7.21 -4.70 1.33
C ASP A 17 -7.43 -4.96 2.82
N GLU A 18 -6.62 -5.81 3.45
CA GLU A 18 -6.65 -6.07 4.90
C GLU A 18 -6.36 -4.80 5.68
N VAL A 19 -5.32 -4.04 5.30
CA VAL A 19 -4.97 -2.80 5.99
C VAL A 19 -6.06 -1.73 5.87
N ARG A 20 -6.73 -1.65 4.73
CA ARG A 20 -7.84 -0.72 4.50
C ARG A 20 -9.08 -1.10 5.31
N ASN A 21 -9.40 -2.38 5.40
CA ASN A 21 -10.66 -2.86 5.99
C ASN A 21 -10.56 -3.15 7.50
N GLU A 22 -9.38 -3.51 8.01
CA GLU A 22 -9.17 -3.97 9.40
C GLU A 22 -8.61 -2.89 10.35
N ASN A 23 -8.79 -1.60 10.01
CA ASN A 23 -8.39 -0.45 10.84
C ASN A 23 -6.89 -0.45 11.22
N PHE A 24 -6.02 -0.75 10.26
CA PHE A 24 -4.56 -0.68 10.44
C PHE A 24 -3.97 0.68 10.03
N TYR A 25 -2.79 0.99 10.56
CA TYR A 25 -1.99 2.13 10.15
C TYR A 25 -1.40 1.91 8.77
N TYR A 26 -1.78 2.76 7.83
CA TYR A 26 -1.20 2.84 6.49
C TYR A 26 -0.55 4.20 6.28
N VAL A 27 0.65 4.21 5.72
CA VAL A 27 1.30 5.45 5.25
C VAL A 27 1.03 5.56 3.77
N ASP A 28 0.20 6.53 3.40
CA ASP A 28 -0.15 6.75 2.00
C ASP A 28 1.05 7.28 1.20
N LYS A 29 1.32 6.60 0.09
CA LYS A 29 2.41 6.90 -0.86
C LYS A 29 1.88 7.03 -2.29
N THR A 30 0.57 7.12 -2.48
CA THR A 30 -0.08 7.28 -3.79
C THR A 30 0.40 8.53 -4.54
N MET A 31 0.83 9.56 -3.81
CA MET A 31 1.46 10.77 -4.38
C MET A 31 2.66 10.50 -5.29
N TYR A 32 3.32 9.34 -5.16
CA TYR A 32 4.45 8.96 -6.02
C TYR A 32 4.03 8.20 -7.29
N LEU A 33 2.76 7.80 -7.43
CA LEU A 33 2.29 7.08 -8.62
C LEU A 33 2.50 7.87 -9.91
N PRO A 34 2.16 9.18 -10.00
CA PRO A 34 2.39 9.94 -11.21
C PRO A 34 3.88 10.02 -11.59
N LEU A 35 4.77 10.08 -10.59
CA LEU A 35 6.21 10.07 -10.83
C LEU A 35 6.66 8.71 -11.40
N LEU A 36 6.12 7.61 -10.87
CA LEU A 36 6.42 6.25 -11.34
C LEU A 36 5.89 6.01 -12.77
N GLU A 37 4.69 6.48 -13.07
CA GLU A 37 4.08 6.38 -14.40
C GLU A 37 4.86 7.18 -15.46
N ASN A 38 5.41 8.33 -15.08
CA ASN A 38 6.25 9.16 -15.94
C ASN A 38 7.72 8.67 -16.05
N THR A 39 8.09 7.62 -15.30
CA THR A 39 9.45 7.07 -15.32
C THR A 39 9.66 6.12 -16.52
N SER A 40 10.91 5.69 -16.76
CA SER A 40 11.26 4.72 -17.80
C SER A 40 10.46 3.41 -17.70
N LYS A 41 10.37 2.66 -18.81
CA LYS A 41 9.65 1.38 -18.95
C LYS A 41 10.00 0.33 -17.89
N TYR A 42 11.15 0.44 -17.21
CA TYR A 42 11.59 -0.50 -16.19
C TYR A 42 11.77 0.22 -14.85
N LEU A 43 11.01 -0.22 -13.84
CA LEU A 43 11.12 0.26 -12.46
C LEU A 43 11.88 -0.77 -11.63
N PHE A 44 13.02 -0.35 -11.05
CA PHE A 44 13.78 -1.17 -10.12
C PHE A 44 13.45 -0.80 -8.67
N LEU A 45 12.72 -1.67 -7.98
CA LEU A 45 12.47 -1.53 -6.55
C LEU A 45 13.67 -2.06 -5.77
N ILE A 46 14.53 -1.16 -5.27
CA ILE A 46 15.66 -1.50 -4.38
C ILE A 46 15.19 -2.43 -3.25
N ARG A 47 16.01 -3.37 -2.77
CA ARG A 47 15.60 -4.39 -1.77
C ARG A 47 16.02 -4.11 -0.30
N PRO A 48 15.86 -2.91 0.30
CA PRO A 48 16.00 -2.79 1.77
C PRO A 48 14.92 -3.63 2.48
N ARG A 49 15.34 -4.32 3.55
CA ARG A 49 14.51 -5.20 4.37
C ARG A 49 13.41 -4.39 5.07
N ARG A 50 12.19 -4.93 5.11
CA ARG A 50 11.00 -4.30 5.76
C ARG A 50 10.60 -2.91 5.26
N PHE A 51 11.04 -2.51 4.05
CA PHE A 51 10.70 -1.20 3.48
C PHE A 51 9.24 -1.07 2.99
N GLY A 52 8.43 -2.13 3.07
CA GLY A 52 7.02 -2.08 2.63
C GLY A 52 6.81 -2.18 1.12
N LYS A 53 7.77 -2.75 0.37
CA LYS A 53 7.63 -2.98 -1.08
C LYS A 53 6.45 -3.86 -1.45
N SER A 54 6.28 -4.99 -0.75
CA SER A 54 5.16 -5.90 -1.00
C SER A 54 3.83 -5.19 -0.79
N MET A 55 3.76 -4.37 0.26
CA MET A 55 2.57 -3.57 0.56
C MET A 55 2.29 -2.52 -0.52
N PHE A 56 3.34 -1.88 -1.05
CA PHE A 56 3.20 -0.91 -2.14
C PHE A 56 2.69 -1.57 -3.43
N VAL A 57 3.20 -2.75 -3.78
CA VAL A 57 2.71 -3.52 -4.94
C VAL A 57 1.27 -3.98 -4.75
N SER A 58 0.90 -4.47 -3.56
CA SER A 58 -0.48 -4.84 -3.25
C SER A 58 -1.42 -3.63 -3.37
N MET A 59 -1.00 -2.45 -2.90
CA MET A 59 -1.78 -1.22 -3.08
C MET A 59 -1.95 -0.86 -4.56
N MET A 60 -0.87 -0.89 -5.35
CA MET A 60 -0.96 -0.61 -6.78
C MET A 60 -1.90 -1.58 -7.50
N GLN A 61 -1.87 -2.87 -7.12
CA GLN A 61 -2.81 -3.85 -7.67
C GLN A 61 -4.26 -3.45 -7.36
N GLU A 62 -4.58 -3.11 -6.11
CA GLU A 62 -5.93 -2.66 -5.75
C GLU A 62 -6.31 -1.29 -6.35
N TYR A 63 -5.33 -0.44 -6.67
CA TYR A 63 -5.55 0.87 -7.27
C TYR A 63 -5.81 0.82 -8.78
N TYR A 64 -5.05 -0.01 -9.52
CA TYR A 64 -5.13 -0.09 -10.99
C TYR A 64 -6.09 -1.17 -11.50
N ASP A 65 -6.48 -2.14 -10.67
CA ASP A 65 -7.39 -3.21 -11.06
C ASP A 65 -8.85 -2.73 -11.08
N ILE A 66 -9.29 -2.24 -12.24
CA ILE A 66 -10.65 -1.74 -12.46
C ILE A 66 -11.70 -2.83 -12.22
N ALA A 67 -11.37 -4.11 -12.39
CA ALA A 67 -12.32 -5.20 -12.19
C ALA A 67 -12.60 -5.50 -10.71
N LYS A 68 -11.77 -4.98 -9.80
CA LYS A 68 -11.96 -5.07 -8.34
C LYS A 68 -12.69 -3.87 -7.74
N ALA A 69 -12.92 -2.81 -8.51
CA ALA A 69 -13.54 -1.56 -8.06
C ALA A 69 -15.05 -1.66 -7.85
#